data_AF-H1KPY4-F1
#
_entry.id   AF-H1KPY4-F1
#
_cell.length_a   1.000
_cell.length_b   1.000
_cell.length_c   1.000
_cell.angle_alpha   90.00
_cell.angle_beta   90.00
_cell.angle_gamma   90.00
#
_symmetry.space_group_name_H-M   'P 1'
#
loop_
_entity.id
_entity.type
_entity.pdbx_description
1 polymer ?
#
loop_
_entity_poly.entity_id
_entity_poly.type
_entity_poly.pdbx_seq_one_letter_code
_entity_poly.pdbx_strand_id
1 'polypeptide(L)'
;MNKKILTALLLWTAPAAADDAVPRYDVDALCAAAAGTLGNSAFAKSACYEQEQNSYDGLKARWTAVPEEVKTTCQKIAAWTGSGSYIVLGGCVDIELEARSRGTPSFKY
;
A
#
# COMPACT_ATOMS: atom_id res chain seq x y z
N MET A 1 17.06 22.50 57.89
CA MET A 1 15.96 21.73 57.27
C MET A 1 15.74 22.22 55.84
N ASN A 2 15.63 21.26 54.92
CA ASN A 2 14.96 21.31 53.61
C ASN A 2 15.73 21.89 52.40
N LYS A 3 16.50 21.02 51.74
CA LYS A 3 17.02 21.21 50.38
C LYS A 3 16.02 20.56 49.41
N LYS A 4 15.23 21.37 48.70
CA LYS A 4 14.26 20.88 47.70
C LYS A 4 15.04 20.50 46.42
N ILE A 5 15.11 19.22 46.12
CA ILE A 5 15.69 18.70 44.87
C ILE A 5 14.57 18.70 43.83
N LEU A 6 14.66 19.57 42.82
CA LEU A 6 13.81 19.51 41.63
C LEU A 6 14.41 18.44 40.69
N THR A 7 13.72 17.31 40.56
CA THR A 7 14.05 16.28 39.57
C THR A 7 13.40 16.68 38.24
N ALA A 8 14.20 17.08 37.26
CA ALA A 8 13.74 17.34 35.89
C ALA A 8 13.48 16.00 35.18
N LEU A 9 12.22 15.72 34.87
CA LEU A 9 11.81 14.55 34.09
C LEU A 9 12.05 14.84 32.59
N LEU A 10 13.14 14.33 32.04
CA LEU A 10 13.38 14.34 30.59
C LEU A 10 12.46 13.31 29.92
N LEU A 11 11.38 13.79 29.29
CA LEU A 11 10.53 12.99 28.41
C LEU A 11 11.28 12.72 27.11
N TRP A 12 11.85 11.53 26.98
CA TRP A 12 12.49 11.07 25.75
C TRP A 12 11.40 10.69 24.75
N THR A 13 11.16 11.55 23.75
CA THR A 13 10.29 11.22 22.63
C THR A 13 11.03 10.26 21.70
N ALA A 14 10.74 8.96 21.80
CA ALA A 14 11.21 8.00 20.80
C ALA A 14 10.54 8.31 19.45
N PRO A 15 11.30 8.37 18.34
CA PRO A 15 10.70 8.52 17.02
C PRO A 15 9.79 7.32 16.74
N ALA A 16 8.54 7.59 16.38
CA ALA A 16 7.64 6.56 15.87
C ALA A 16 8.26 6.02 14.58
N ALA A 17 8.69 4.75 14.59
CA ALA A 17 9.02 4.07 13.35
C ALA A 17 7.74 4.04 12.51
N ALA A 18 7.75 4.70 11.36
CA ALA A 18 6.71 4.50 10.36
C ALA A 18 6.72 3.01 10.01
N ASP A 19 5.55 2.38 10.11
CA ASP A 19 5.40 0.95 9.83
C ASP A 19 5.69 0.73 8.34
N ASP A 20 6.89 0.22 8.02
CA ASP A 20 7.29 -0.10 6.64
C ASP A 20 6.67 -1.44 6.19
N ALA A 21 5.37 -1.54 6.37
CA ALA A 21 4.56 -2.68 5.99
C ALA A 21 3.72 -2.35 4.76
N VAL A 22 3.39 -3.39 3.98
CA VAL A 22 2.41 -3.26 2.90
C VAL A 22 1.09 -2.75 3.50
N PRO A 23 0.46 -1.71 2.92
CA PRO A 23 -0.79 -1.15 3.44
C PRO A 23 -1.90 -2.21 3.50
N ARG A 24 -2.87 -2.02 4.38
CA ARG A 24 -4.05 -2.90 4.47
C ARG A 24 -5.19 -2.33 3.64
N TYR A 25 -5.70 -3.14 2.72
CA TYR A 25 -6.89 -2.86 1.92
C TYR A 25 -8.06 -3.77 2.29
N ASP A 26 -9.28 -3.28 2.07
CA ASP A 26 -10.51 -4.04 2.24
C ASP A 26 -10.81 -4.84 0.96
N VAL A 27 -10.08 -5.96 0.82
CA VAL A 27 -10.21 -6.85 -0.35
C VAL A 27 -11.60 -7.46 -0.43
N ASP A 28 -12.27 -7.67 0.70
CA ASP A 28 -13.63 -8.20 0.72
C ASP A 28 -14.61 -7.23 0.09
N ALA A 29 -14.55 -5.95 0.45
CA ALA A 29 -15.36 -4.90 -0.17
C ALA A 29 -15.05 -4.75 -1.66
N LEU A 30 -13.76 -4.73 -2.04
CA LEU A 30 -13.33 -4.66 -3.44
C LEU A 30 -13.90 -5.83 -4.26
N CYS A 31 -13.69 -7.07 -3.81
CA CYS A 31 -14.07 -8.25 -4.56
C CYS A 31 -15.59 -8.48 -4.56
N ALA A 32 -16.30 -8.05 -3.51
CA ALA A 32 -17.76 -8.01 -3.54
C ALA A 32 -18.27 -7.02 -4.60
N ALA A 33 -17.70 -5.82 -4.68
CA ALA A 33 -18.06 -4.83 -5.68
C ALA A 33 -17.76 -5.33 -7.11
N ALA A 34 -16.57 -5.91 -7.32
CA ALA A 34 -16.18 -6.49 -8.61
C ALA A 34 -17.15 -7.60 -9.04
N ALA A 35 -17.48 -8.54 -8.15
CA ALA A 35 -18.45 -9.58 -8.44
C ALA A 35 -19.86 -9.04 -8.70
N GLY A 36 -20.26 -7.97 -8.01
CA GLY A 36 -21.55 -7.28 -8.18
C GLY A 36 -21.75 -6.74 -9.60
N THR A 37 -20.68 -6.26 -10.25
CA THR A 37 -20.73 -5.82 -11.66
C THR A 37 -21.08 -6.95 -12.64
N LEU A 38 -20.89 -8.20 -12.22
CA LEU A 38 -21.14 -9.42 -13.00
C LEU A 38 -22.29 -10.24 -12.42
N GLY A 39 -23.25 -9.59 -11.76
CA GLY A 39 -24.45 -10.25 -11.22
C GLY A 39 -24.17 -11.11 -9.99
N ASN A 40 -23.26 -10.68 -9.12
CA ASN A 40 -22.81 -11.40 -7.92
C ASN A 40 -22.16 -12.77 -8.24
N SER A 41 -21.39 -12.82 -9.32
CA SER A 41 -20.70 -14.03 -9.77
C SER A 41 -19.70 -14.53 -8.72
N ALA A 42 -19.92 -15.74 -8.20
CA ALA A 42 -18.98 -16.41 -7.29
C ALA A 42 -17.60 -16.63 -7.94
N PHE A 43 -17.59 -16.95 -9.23
CA PHE A 43 -16.35 -17.07 -10.01
C PHE A 43 -15.57 -15.75 -10.02
N ALA A 44 -16.25 -14.63 -10.31
CA ALA A 44 -15.61 -13.32 -10.34
C ALA A 44 -15.03 -12.93 -8.97
N LYS A 45 -15.77 -13.23 -7.89
CA LYS A 45 -15.29 -12.98 -6.52
C LYS A 45 -14.04 -13.80 -6.21
N SER A 46 -14.05 -15.10 -6.51
CA SER A 46 -12.90 -15.98 -6.29
C SER A 46 -11.68 -15.56 -7.11
N ALA A 47 -11.87 -15.24 -8.40
CA ALA A 47 -10.79 -14.78 -9.26
C ALA A 47 -10.21 -13.42 -8.81
N CYS A 48 -11.04 -12.54 -8.24
CA CYS A 48 -10.57 -11.30 -7.61
C CYS A 48 -9.68 -11.60 -6.40
N TYR A 49 -10.12 -12.47 -5.49
CA TYR A 49 -9.32 -12.84 -4.32
C TYR A 49 -7.97 -13.43 -4.69
N GLU A 50 -7.93 -14.34 -5.68
CA GLU A 50 -6.69 -14.98 -6.12
C GLU A 50 -5.68 -13.96 -6.65
N GLN A 51 -6.14 -13.03 -7.50
CA GLN A 51 -5.26 -12.00 -8.06
C GLN A 51 -4.78 -11.01 -6.98
N GLU A 52 -5.67 -10.55 -6.10
CA GLU A 52 -5.31 -9.64 -5.00
C GLU A 52 -4.33 -10.30 -4.02
N GLN A 53 -4.52 -11.58 -3.70
CA GLN A 53 -3.60 -12.34 -2.84
C GLN A 53 -2.22 -12.49 -3.49
N ASN A 54 -2.17 -12.88 -4.77
CA ASN A 54 -0.91 -13.01 -5.51
C ASN A 54 -0.14 -11.68 -5.56
N SER A 55 -0.84 -10.56 -5.81
CA SER A 55 -0.22 -9.24 -5.79
C SER A 55 0.24 -8.81 -4.40
N TYR A 56 -0.53 -9.10 -3.35
CA TYR A 56 -0.13 -8.85 -1.96
C TYR A 56 1.14 -9.61 -1.59
N ASP A 57 1.22 -10.91 -1.91
CA ASP A 57 2.37 -11.74 -1.60
C ASP A 57 3.62 -11.27 -2.35
N GLY A 58 3.48 -10.89 -3.62
CA GLY A 58 4.55 -10.29 -4.42
C GLY A 58 5.03 -8.96 -3.85
N LEU A 59 4.13 -8.09 -3.41
CA LEU A 59 4.48 -6.83 -2.73
C LEU A 59 5.19 -7.10 -1.41
N LYS A 60 4.65 -7.99 -0.57
CA LYS A 60 5.21 -8.34 0.74
C LYS A 60 6.66 -8.83 0.64
N ALA A 61 6.99 -9.59 -0.40
CA ALA A 61 8.34 -10.10 -0.62
C ALA A 61 9.39 -9.00 -0.89
N ARG A 62 8.98 -7.84 -1.42
CA ARG A 62 9.90 -6.78 -1.88
C ARG A 62 9.65 -5.40 -1.30
N TRP A 63 8.63 -5.24 -0.45
CA TRP A 63 8.12 -3.94 -0.03
C TRP A 63 9.19 -3.04 0.58
N THR A 64 10.04 -3.61 1.44
CA THR A 64 11.14 -2.89 2.09
C THR A 64 12.17 -2.33 1.11
N ALA A 65 12.29 -2.91 -0.09
CA ALA A 65 13.18 -2.44 -1.15
C ALA A 65 12.55 -1.35 -2.04
N VAL A 66 11.24 -1.11 -1.94
CA VAL A 66 10.56 -0.07 -2.71
C VAL A 66 10.95 1.31 -2.14
N PRO A 67 11.35 2.29 -2.97
CA PRO A 67 11.65 3.64 -2.49
C PRO A 67 10.40 4.29 -1.85
N GLU A 68 10.61 5.06 -0.79
CA GLU A 68 9.53 5.68 0.00
C GLU A 68 8.60 6.60 -0.83
N GLU A 69 9.18 7.34 -1.78
CA GLU A 69 8.44 8.16 -2.74
C GLU A 69 7.47 7.32 -3.57
N VAL A 70 7.92 6.16 -4.06
CA VAL A 70 7.11 5.23 -4.85
C VAL A 70 6.02 4.61 -3.98
N LYS A 71 6.34 4.20 -2.75
CA LYS A 71 5.34 3.71 -1.79
C LYS A 71 4.22 4.73 -1.59
N THR A 72 4.60 5.98 -1.30
CA THR A 72 3.66 7.08 -1.04
C THR A 72 2.76 7.36 -2.25
N THR A 73 3.34 7.45 -3.45
CA THR A 73 2.58 7.72 -4.68
C THR A 73 1.64 6.56 -5.01
N CYS A 74 2.14 5.32 -4.96
CA CYS A 74 1.34 4.16 -5.33
C CYS A 74 0.26 3.79 -4.32
N GLN A 75 0.48 4.05 -3.02
CA GLN A 75 -0.58 3.92 -2.02
C GLN A 75 -1.78 4.83 -2.33
N LYS A 76 -1.53 6.07 -2.77
CA LYS A 76 -2.59 7.00 -3.18
C LYS A 76 -3.33 6.51 -4.42
N ILE A 77 -2.60 6.02 -5.42
CA ILE A 77 -3.17 5.50 -6.66
C ILE A 77 -4.03 4.26 -6.38
N ALA A 78 -3.50 3.31 -5.60
CA ALA A 78 -4.21 2.08 -5.25
C ALA A 78 -5.47 2.35 -4.42
N ALA A 79 -5.44 3.35 -3.53
CA ALA A 79 -6.59 3.72 -2.70
C ALA A 79 -7.65 4.57 -3.42
N TRP A 80 -7.41 5.00 -4.66
CA TRP A 80 -8.30 5.97 -5.33
C TRP A 80 -9.74 5.45 -5.50
N THR A 81 -9.93 4.14 -5.67
CA THR A 81 -11.26 3.51 -5.79
C THR A 81 -11.93 3.23 -4.43
N GLY A 82 -11.35 3.68 -3.32
CA GLY A 82 -11.90 3.58 -1.97
C GLY A 82 -11.43 2.34 -1.20
N SER A 83 -11.70 1.13 -1.70
CA SER A 83 -11.35 -0.11 -1.00
C SER A 83 -9.85 -0.45 -1.04
N GLY A 84 -9.11 0.15 -1.99
CA GLY A 84 -7.74 -0.23 -2.28
C GLY A 84 -7.65 -1.46 -3.18
N SER A 85 -6.51 -1.66 -3.86
CA SER A 85 -6.21 -2.88 -4.63
C SER A 85 -4.71 -3.13 -4.64
N TYR A 86 -4.30 -4.35 -4.28
CA TYR A 86 -2.92 -4.80 -4.36
C TYR A 86 -2.48 -5.00 -5.80
N ILE A 87 -3.39 -5.34 -6.72
CA ILE A 87 -3.09 -5.40 -8.16
C ILE A 87 -2.69 -4.00 -8.63
N VAL A 88 -3.47 -2.98 -8.29
CA VAL A 88 -3.17 -1.58 -8.65
C VAL A 88 -1.89 -1.10 -7.96
N LEU A 89 -1.70 -1.42 -6.68
CA LEU A 89 -0.48 -1.07 -5.95
C LEU A 89 0.77 -1.69 -6.59
N GLY A 90 0.72 -3.00 -6.88
CA GLY A 90 1.81 -3.74 -7.52
C GLY A 90 2.14 -3.18 -8.90
N GLY A 91 1.13 -2.99 -9.74
CA GLY A 91 1.30 -2.42 -11.07
C GLY A 91 1.87 -0.99 -11.03
N CYS A 92 1.39 -0.15 -10.11
CA CYS A 92 1.95 1.19 -9.94
C CYS A 92 3.42 1.14 -9.53
N VAL A 93 3.78 0.30 -8.55
CA VAL A 93 5.18 0.17 -8.12
C VAL A 93 6.07 -0.24 -9.29
N ASP A 94 5.63 -1.18 -10.12
CA ASP A 94 6.42 -1.64 -11.26
C ASP A 94 6.60 -0.55 -12.32
N ILE A 95 5.52 0.20 -12.62
CA ILE A 95 5.55 1.34 -13.55
C ILE A 95 6.48 2.45 -13.05
N GLU A 96 6.38 2.84 -11.78
CA GLU A 96 7.22 3.88 -11.18
C GLU A 96 8.69 3.48 -11.16
N LEU A 97 8.99 2.22 -10.80
CA LEU A 97 10.36 1.70 -10.85
C LEU A 97 10.91 1.67 -12.29
N GLU A 98 10.10 1.27 -13.27
CA GLU A 98 10.50 1.31 -14.67
C GLU A 98 10.73 2.75 -15.15
N ALA A 99 9.81 3.67 -14.89
CA ALA A 99 9.91 5.08 -15.30
C ALA A 99 11.15 5.75 -14.72
N ARG A 100 11.56 5.40 -13.49
CA ARG A 100 12.82 5.88 -12.90
C ARG A 100 14.05 5.37 -13.63
N SER A 101 13.98 4.16 -14.20
CA SER A 101 15.11 3.52 -14.89
C SER A 101 15.23 3.92 -16.37
N ARG A 102 14.09 4.14 -17.04
CA ARG A 102 14.01 4.31 -18.52
C ARG A 102 13.36 5.62 -18.97
N GLY A 103 12.81 6.40 -18.04
CA GLY A 103 11.99 7.58 -18.35
C GLY A 103 10.54 7.23 -18.70
N THR A 104 9.69 8.26 -18.76
CA THR A 104 8.28 8.11 -19.10
C THR A 104 8.10 8.11 -20.62
N PRO A 105 7.41 7.11 -21.20
CA PRO A 105 7.13 7.10 -22.63
C PRO A 105 6.11 8.21 -23.00
N SER A 106 6.23 8.76 -24.19
CA SER A 106 5.20 9.64 -24.76
C SER A 106 4.05 8.82 -25.32
N PHE A 107 2.83 9.26 -25.07
CA PHE A 107 1.62 8.68 -25.69
C PHE A 107 1.65 8.84 -27.22
N LYS A 108 1.33 7.77 -27.96
CA LYS A 108 1.29 7.75 -29.44
C LYS A 108 -0.07 7.20 -29.90
N TYR A 109 -0.69 7.85 -30.89
CA TYR A 109 -1.87 7.36 -31.62
C TYR A 109 -1.47 6.62 -32.89
#